data_AF-A0AAD7MK77-F1
#
_entry.id   AF-A0AAD7MK77-F1
#
_cell.length_a   1.000
_cell.length_b   1.000
_cell.length_c   1.000
_cell.angle_alpha   90.00
_cell.angle_beta   90.00
_cell.angle_gamma   90.00
#
_symmetry.space_group_name_H-M   'P 1'
#
loop_
_entity.id
_entity.type
_entity.pdbx_description
1 polymer ?
#
loop_
_entity_poly.entity_id
_entity_poly.type
_entity_poly.pdbx_seq_one_letter_code
_entity_poly.pdbx_strand_id
1 'polypeptide(L)'
;MRQAAYHSRARSQIAANIYEMDEHFLRVTYSAILSFGLQKWRPDVLGNFGSAYNQVHELIAIKTFQTIAISHAYSRLSPNLVNLANHKLLSRFYRNYVYSYIYKLAKKEMKAAGSVKKGIRDTNTYKRRKETAEERTEFLRSEGYRSRVIALSEEVECHSDDEPSFDANGNPILDAAGNPVYSISIYAKSARNPHITEFFRAVDAARAQVKAATKKRRHIALPRTRVPSNLESDISQRFPVGVPLDWFEPNYFNALPAALRANYTDAGIALPLAEDISLDNNDYKTLKKTPFMKKYGNKVKERYHLPSEEELAQMDKSGDGTSSDEDDMDV
;
A
#
# COMPACT_ATOMS: atom_id res chain seq x y z
N MET A 1 2.83 36.85 -4.79
CA MET A 1 1.52 36.25 -4.47
C MET A 1 1.22 34.90 -5.15
N ARG A 2 1.90 34.49 -6.24
CA ARG A 2 1.71 33.14 -6.85
C ARG A 2 2.40 31.97 -6.13
N GLN A 3 3.41 32.23 -5.28
CA GLN A 3 4.08 31.18 -4.50
C GLN A 3 3.27 30.67 -3.30
N ALA A 4 2.34 31.49 -2.78
CA ALA A 4 1.61 31.17 -1.55
C ALA A 4 0.61 30.01 -1.72
N ALA A 5 -0.05 29.93 -2.89
CA ALA A 5 -1.08 28.93 -3.18
C ALA A 5 -0.50 27.54 -3.52
N TYR A 6 0.80 27.43 -3.81
CA TYR A 6 1.45 26.15 -4.12
C TYR A 6 2.09 25.48 -2.89
N HIS A 7 2.25 26.20 -1.78
CA HIS A 7 2.81 25.68 -0.52
C HIS A 7 2.05 24.49 0.08
N SER A 8 0.78 24.25 -0.30
CA SER A 8 -0.07 23.24 0.34
C SER A 8 -0.06 21.84 -0.30
N ARG A 9 0.84 21.52 -1.24
CA ARG A 9 0.76 20.27 -2.03
C ARG A 9 2.06 19.46 -2.19
N ALA A 10 3.12 19.75 -1.44
CA ALA A 10 4.28 18.85 -1.40
C ALA A 10 3.93 17.57 -0.63
N ARG A 11 3.76 16.44 -1.34
CA ARG A 11 3.26 15.16 -0.79
C ARG A 11 4.28 14.33 -0.02
N SER A 12 5.56 14.70 -0.05
CA SER A 12 6.60 14.05 0.74
C SER A 12 7.32 15.08 1.60
N GLN A 13 7.73 14.68 2.80
CA GLN A 13 8.52 15.52 3.71
C GLN A 13 9.78 16.06 3.02
N ILE A 14 10.41 15.24 2.16
CA ILE A 14 11.58 15.64 1.39
C ILE A 14 11.23 16.78 0.41
N ALA A 15 10.13 16.67 -0.33
CA ALA A 15 9.72 17.72 -1.27
C ALA A 15 9.31 19.02 -0.55
N ALA A 16 8.67 18.90 0.62
CA ALA A 16 8.36 20.05 1.46
C ALA A 16 9.64 20.75 1.94
N ASN A 17 10.60 19.97 2.44
CA ASN A 17 11.89 20.49 2.88
C ASN A 17 12.68 21.16 1.74
N ILE A 18 12.64 20.60 0.52
CA ILE A 18 13.28 21.21 -0.67
C ILE A 18 12.59 22.52 -1.05
N TYR A 19 11.26 22.57 -1.01
CA TYR A 19 10.51 23.77 -1.38
C TYR A 19 10.73 24.93 -0.40
N GLU A 20 10.99 24.61 0.86
CA GLU A 20 11.30 25.59 1.90
C GLU A 20 12.75 26.11 1.86
N MET A 21 13.62 25.49 1.06
CA MET A 21 14.95 26.03 0.84
C MET A 21 14.86 27.35 0.07
N ASP A 22 15.56 28.36 0.55
CA ASP A 22 15.74 29.61 -0.19
C ASP A 22 16.33 29.31 -1.58
N GLU A 23 15.76 29.94 -2.60
CA GLU A 23 16.21 29.84 -3.99
C GLU A 23 17.71 30.14 -4.13
N HIS A 24 18.27 30.99 -3.26
CA HIS A 24 19.69 31.25 -3.19
C HIS A 24 20.53 29.96 -3.03
N PHE A 25 20.12 29.02 -2.18
CA PHE A 25 20.87 27.77 -1.96
C PHE A 25 20.77 26.80 -3.13
N LEU A 26 19.64 26.82 -3.85
CA LEU A 26 19.51 26.10 -5.12
C LEU A 26 20.48 26.68 -6.16
N ARG A 27 20.58 28.02 -6.26
CA ARG A 27 21.54 28.69 -7.14
C ARG A 27 22.99 28.36 -6.78
N VAL A 28 23.35 28.30 -5.50
CA VAL A 28 24.69 27.85 -5.06
C VAL A 28 24.99 26.45 -5.57
N THR A 29 24.02 25.54 -5.49
CA THR A 29 24.18 24.15 -5.96
C THR A 29 24.36 24.08 -7.47
N TYR A 30 23.52 24.79 -8.24
CA TYR A 30 23.62 24.84 -9.70
C TYR A 30 24.90 25.52 -10.18
N SER A 31 25.30 26.62 -9.54
CA SER A 31 26.57 27.30 -9.84
C SER A 31 27.77 26.40 -9.60
N ALA A 32 27.75 25.59 -8.53
CA ALA A 32 28.80 24.60 -8.31
C ALA A 32 28.86 23.58 -9.45
N ILE A 33 27.74 22.98 -9.85
CA ILE A 33 27.69 22.04 -10.98
C ILE A 33 28.28 22.67 -12.25
N LEU A 34 27.86 23.89 -12.60
CA LEU A 34 28.36 24.61 -13.77
C LEU A 34 29.84 24.96 -13.68
N SER A 35 30.34 25.35 -12.50
CA SER A 35 31.76 25.70 -12.30
C SER A 35 32.71 24.51 -12.53
N PHE A 36 32.22 23.28 -12.36
CA PHE A 36 32.95 22.06 -12.68
C PHE A 36 32.77 21.61 -14.14
N GLY A 37 32.17 22.46 -14.99
CA GLY A 37 31.95 22.18 -16.42
C GLY A 37 30.81 21.19 -16.69
N LEU A 38 29.99 20.86 -15.70
CA LEU A 38 28.88 19.93 -15.86
C LEU A 38 27.58 20.68 -16.18
N GLN A 39 26.78 20.15 -17.09
CA GLN A 39 25.46 20.71 -17.40
C GLN A 39 24.39 20.25 -16.40
N LYS A 40 24.59 19.09 -15.76
CA LYS A 40 23.65 18.51 -14.80
C LYS A 40 24.40 17.57 -13.86
N TRP A 41 23.91 17.45 -12.63
CA TRP A 41 24.38 16.43 -11.70
C TRP A 41 23.73 15.09 -12.07
N ARG A 42 24.52 14.20 -12.67
CA ARG A 42 24.09 12.86 -13.09
C ARG A 42 25.29 11.90 -12.96
N PRO A 43 25.59 11.40 -11.74
CA PRO A 43 26.65 10.43 -11.57
C PRO A 43 26.36 9.19 -12.43
N ASP A 44 27.42 8.57 -12.94
CA ASP A 44 27.33 7.27 -13.59
C ASP A 44 27.26 6.18 -12.52
N VAL A 45 26.03 5.84 -12.14
CA VAL A 45 25.78 4.87 -11.07
C VAL A 45 26.08 3.43 -11.48
N LEU A 46 26.16 3.14 -12.78
CA LEU A 46 26.39 1.79 -13.30
C LEU A 46 27.87 1.54 -13.62
N GLY A 47 28.63 2.59 -13.88
CA GLY A 47 30.07 2.54 -14.11
C GLY A 47 30.91 2.48 -12.84
N ASN A 48 32.22 2.69 -13.02
CA ASN A 48 33.17 2.68 -11.93
C ASN A 48 32.99 3.91 -11.01
N PHE A 49 32.69 3.68 -9.73
CA PHE A 49 32.55 4.75 -8.73
C PHE A 49 33.84 5.55 -8.54
N GLY A 50 35.00 4.95 -8.82
CA GLY A 50 36.30 5.61 -8.72
C GLY A 50 36.70 6.44 -9.95
N SER A 51 35.86 6.51 -11.00
CA SER A 51 36.16 7.33 -12.18
C SER A 51 36.23 8.82 -11.84
N ALA A 52 37.06 9.57 -12.56
CA ALA A 52 37.18 11.03 -12.36
C ALA A 52 35.81 11.74 -12.44
N TYR A 53 34.97 11.32 -13.39
CA TYR A 53 33.60 11.83 -13.55
C TYR A 53 32.76 11.65 -12.28
N ASN A 54 32.79 10.46 -11.68
CA ASN A 54 32.03 10.14 -10.47
C ASN A 54 32.62 10.78 -9.21
N GLN A 55 33.94 10.91 -9.13
CA GLN A 55 34.62 11.64 -8.06
C GLN A 55 34.23 13.13 -8.08
N VAL A 56 34.14 13.75 -9.26
CA VAL A 56 33.66 15.15 -9.39
C VAL A 56 32.23 15.30 -8.88
N HIS A 57 31.32 14.37 -9.22
CA HIS A 57 29.94 14.39 -8.73
C HIS A 57 29.84 14.24 -7.21
N GLU A 58 30.67 13.38 -6.62
CA GLU A 58 30.80 13.20 -5.17
C GLU A 58 31.29 14.49 -4.49
N LEU A 59 32.35 15.10 -5.03
CA LEU A 59 32.90 16.35 -4.52
C LEU A 59 31.88 17.50 -4.57
N ILE A 60 31.16 17.65 -5.69
CA ILE A 60 30.12 18.67 -5.84
C ILE A 60 29.03 18.48 -4.79
N ALA A 61 28.52 17.25 -4.63
CA ALA A 61 27.45 16.96 -3.68
C ALA A 61 27.89 17.24 -2.23
N ILE A 62 29.09 16.80 -1.84
CA ILE A 62 29.61 17.02 -0.49
C ILE A 62 29.86 18.51 -0.23
N LYS A 63 30.51 19.21 -1.18
CA LYS A 63 30.85 20.63 -1.01
C LYS A 63 29.61 21.50 -0.90
N THR A 64 28.63 21.29 -1.79
CA THR A 64 27.36 22.03 -1.75
C THR A 64 26.56 21.71 -0.48
N PHE A 65 26.51 20.45 -0.06
CA PHE A 65 25.90 20.07 1.22
C PHE A 65 26.54 20.79 2.41
N GLN A 66 27.87 20.80 2.50
CA GLN A 66 28.60 21.48 3.57
C GLN A 66 28.32 22.99 3.57
N THR A 67 28.42 23.65 2.41
CA THR A 67 28.16 25.09 2.29
C THR A 67 26.75 25.45 2.75
N ILE A 68 25.75 24.69 2.31
CA ILE A 68 24.35 24.94 2.66
C ILE A 68 24.08 24.63 4.14
N ALA A 69 24.66 23.55 4.67
CA ALA A 69 24.52 23.20 6.08
C ALA A 69 25.16 24.25 7.02
N ILE A 70 26.36 24.75 6.70
CA ILE A 70 27.06 25.80 7.47
C ILE A 70 26.28 27.11 7.44
N SER A 71 25.63 27.43 6.32
CA SER A 71 24.76 28.61 6.22
C SER A 71 23.44 28.49 6.99
N HIS A 72 23.26 27.42 7.78
CA HIS A 72 22.07 27.13 8.57
C HIS A 72 20.78 26.93 7.76
N ALA A 73 20.87 26.82 6.44
CA ALA A 73 19.72 26.55 5.57
C ALA A 73 19.03 25.22 5.87
N TYR A 74 19.79 24.23 6.36
CA TYR A 74 19.26 22.93 6.78
C TYR A 74 18.90 22.84 8.26
N SER A 75 18.86 23.95 9.01
CA SER A 75 18.66 23.90 10.49
C SER A 75 17.41 23.12 10.93
N ARG A 76 16.36 23.10 10.10
CA ARG A 76 15.12 22.32 10.36
C ARG A 76 15.32 20.81 10.30
N LEU A 77 16.34 20.34 9.56
CA LEU A 77 16.74 18.94 9.50
C LEU A 77 17.64 18.56 10.69
N SER A 78 17.99 19.53 11.55
CA SER A 78 18.90 19.36 12.68
C SER A 78 20.19 18.60 12.32
N PRO A 79 20.93 19.03 11.27
CA PRO A 79 22.15 18.35 10.85
C PRO A 79 23.18 18.42 11.97
N ASN A 80 23.88 17.32 12.20
CA ASN A 80 25.00 17.30 13.14
C ASN A 80 26.18 18.06 12.52
N LEU A 81 26.31 19.34 12.87
CA LEU A 81 27.32 20.25 12.32
C LEU A 81 28.75 19.81 12.69
N VAL A 82 28.95 19.10 13.81
CA VAL A 82 30.26 18.58 14.22
C VAL A 82 30.81 17.62 13.18
N ASN A 83 29.93 16.80 12.58
CA ASN A 83 30.31 15.82 11.59
C ASN A 83 30.43 16.37 10.16
N LEU A 84 30.11 17.65 9.92
CA LEU A 84 30.23 18.24 8.58
C LEU A 84 31.67 18.32 8.09
N ALA A 85 32.64 18.49 8.99
CA ALA A 85 34.06 18.48 8.62
C ALA A 85 34.58 17.07 8.29
N ASN A 86 33.86 16.02 8.67
CA ASN A 86 34.27 14.63 8.46
C ASN A 86 33.98 14.18 7.02
N HIS A 87 34.88 14.55 6.11
CA HIS A 87 34.74 14.22 4.68
C HIS A 87 34.63 12.71 4.42
N LYS A 88 35.35 11.88 5.19
CA LYS A 88 35.28 10.41 5.06
C LYS A 88 33.88 9.89 5.36
N LEU A 89 33.23 10.43 6.39
CA LEU A 89 31.86 10.08 6.73
C LEU A 89 30.87 10.54 5.64
N LEU A 90 31.00 11.79 5.17
CA LEU A 90 30.14 12.33 4.11
C LEU A 90 30.29 11.54 2.80
N SER A 91 31.52 11.16 2.43
CA SER A 91 31.82 10.28 1.31
C SER A 91 31.12 8.92 1.44
N ARG A 92 31.17 8.30 2.64
CA ARG A 92 30.46 7.04 2.88
C ARG A 92 28.94 7.18 2.72
N PHE A 93 28.34 8.26 3.23
CA PHE A 93 26.91 8.51 3.05
C PHE A 93 26.55 8.72 1.57
N TYR A 94 27.32 9.55 0.87
CA TYR A 94 27.14 9.79 -0.55
C TYR A 94 27.19 8.47 -1.34
N ARG A 95 28.24 7.67 -1.13
CA ARG A 95 28.45 6.42 -1.86
C ARG A 95 27.39 5.38 -1.54
N ASN A 96 26.96 5.27 -0.29
CA ASN A 96 25.85 4.40 0.08
C ASN A 96 24.55 4.82 -0.64
N TYR A 97 24.24 6.11 -0.66
CA TYR A 97 23.05 6.59 -1.35
C TYR A 97 23.13 6.38 -2.87
N VAL A 98 24.22 6.81 -3.52
CA VAL A 98 24.34 6.79 -4.98
C VAL A 98 24.63 5.39 -5.52
N TYR A 99 25.60 4.68 -4.96
CA TYR A 99 26.07 3.39 -5.51
C TYR A 99 25.47 2.16 -4.84
N SER A 100 24.61 2.32 -3.82
CA SER A 100 23.74 1.24 -3.36
C SER A 100 22.28 1.53 -3.70
N TYR A 101 21.69 2.58 -3.11
CA TYR A 101 20.26 2.84 -3.31
C TYR A 101 19.90 3.21 -4.75
N ILE A 102 20.51 4.27 -5.33
CA ILE A 102 20.22 4.69 -6.71
C ILE A 102 20.64 3.61 -7.72
N TYR A 103 21.76 2.93 -7.48
CA TYR A 103 22.19 1.78 -8.29
C TYR A 103 21.13 0.66 -8.35
N LYS A 104 20.59 0.24 -7.19
CA LYS A 104 19.52 -0.78 -7.12
C LYS A 104 18.27 -0.33 -7.89
N LEU A 105 17.92 0.96 -7.84
CA LEU A 105 16.81 1.51 -8.63
C LEU A 105 17.11 1.50 -10.15
N ALA A 106 18.31 1.93 -10.55
CA ALA A 106 18.72 1.96 -11.95
C ALA A 106 18.73 0.54 -12.55
N LYS A 107 19.24 -0.46 -11.82
CA LYS A 107 19.20 -1.87 -12.24
C LYS A 107 17.77 -2.39 -12.43
N LYS A 108 16.83 -2.01 -11.56
CA LYS A 108 15.42 -2.38 -11.71
C LYS A 108 14.82 -1.77 -12.98
N GLU A 109 15.06 -0.48 -13.22
CA GLU A 109 14.61 0.22 -14.43
C GLU A 109 15.23 -0.34 -15.72
N MET A 110 16.51 -0.77 -15.70
CA MET A 110 17.14 -1.42 -16.85
C MET A 110 16.50 -2.77 -17.20
N LYS A 111 16.10 -3.55 -16.18
CA LYS A 111 15.43 -4.85 -16.41
C LYS A 111 14.02 -4.66 -16.94
N ALA A 112 13.27 -3.72 -16.37
CA ALA A 112 11.92 -3.41 -16.78
C ALA A 112 11.64 -1.92 -16.56
N ALA A 113 11.54 -1.18 -17.67
CA ALA A 113 11.26 0.24 -17.63
C ALA A 113 9.92 0.52 -16.94
N GLY A 114 9.91 1.48 -16.02
CA GLY A 114 8.77 1.85 -15.19
C GLY A 114 8.57 0.97 -13.95
N SER A 115 9.40 -0.04 -13.71
CA SER A 115 9.27 -0.95 -12.56
C SER A 115 9.43 -0.26 -11.20
N VAL A 116 10.25 0.79 -11.09
CA VAL A 116 10.40 1.55 -9.84
C VAL A 116 9.15 2.37 -9.57
N LYS A 117 8.61 3.04 -10.61
CA LYS A 117 7.35 3.78 -10.50
C LYS A 117 6.19 2.85 -10.13
N LYS A 118 6.12 1.68 -10.77
CA LYS A 118 5.15 0.62 -10.44
C LYS A 118 5.31 0.13 -8.99
N GLY A 119 6.52 -0.18 -8.55
CA GLY A 119 6.78 -0.64 -7.18
C GLY A 119 6.35 0.38 -6.12
N ILE A 120 6.65 1.67 -6.33
CA ILE A 120 6.21 2.76 -5.43
C ILE A 120 4.68 2.84 -5.40
N ARG A 121 4.02 2.72 -6.56
CA ARG A 121 2.55 2.70 -6.64
C ARG A 121 1.99 1.53 -5.84
N ASP A 122 2.50 0.32 -6.08
CA ASP A 122 2.00 -0.91 -5.49
C ASP A 122 2.21 -0.91 -3.96
N THR A 123 3.37 -0.43 -3.47
CA THR A 123 3.63 -0.26 -2.02
C THR A 123 2.66 0.74 -1.37
N ASN A 124 2.42 1.88 -2.01
CA ASN A 124 1.49 2.87 -1.48
C ASN A 124 0.05 2.36 -1.44
N THR A 125 -0.37 1.62 -2.46
CA THR A 125 -1.69 1.00 -2.48
C THR A 125 -1.82 -0.08 -1.41
N TYR A 126 -0.83 -0.97 -1.26
CA TYR A 126 -0.82 -1.97 -0.20
C TYR A 126 -0.89 -1.35 1.20
N LYS A 127 -0.15 -0.26 1.42
CA LYS A 127 -0.23 0.51 2.67
C LYS A 127 -1.64 1.03 2.96
N ARG A 128 -2.36 1.55 1.97
CA ARG A 128 -3.76 2.02 2.14
C ARG A 128 -4.73 0.88 2.42
N ARG A 129 -4.54 -0.27 1.78
CA ARG A 129 -5.33 -1.47 2.08
C ARG A 129 -5.14 -1.90 3.52
N LYS A 130 -3.89 -1.92 3.99
CA LYS A 130 -3.55 -2.22 5.38
C LYS A 130 -4.21 -1.23 6.35
N GLU A 131 -4.10 0.07 6.08
CA GLU A 131 -4.79 1.11 6.88
C GLU A 131 -6.32 0.88 6.89
N THR A 132 -6.92 0.56 5.74
CA THR A 132 -8.36 0.27 5.65
C THR A 132 -8.76 -0.96 6.46
N ALA A 133 -7.96 -2.04 6.39
CA ALA A 133 -8.14 -3.27 7.15
C ALA A 133 -8.11 -2.99 8.66
N GLU A 134 -7.07 -2.29 9.12
CA GLU A 134 -6.88 -1.89 10.51
C GLU A 134 -8.05 -1.02 11.01
N GLU A 135 -8.43 0.01 10.27
CA GLU A 135 -9.51 0.91 10.70
C GLU A 135 -10.90 0.24 10.67
N ARG A 136 -11.15 -0.74 9.78
CA ARG A 136 -12.39 -1.54 9.78
C ARG A 136 -12.40 -2.50 10.97
N THR A 137 -11.28 -3.18 11.20
CA THR A 137 -11.09 -4.12 12.31
C THR A 137 -11.29 -3.43 13.66
N GLU A 138 -10.68 -2.26 13.86
CA GLU A 138 -10.84 -1.46 15.08
C GLU A 138 -12.30 -1.04 15.29
N PHE A 139 -12.98 -0.58 14.23
CA PHE A 139 -14.39 -0.21 14.31
C PHE A 139 -15.27 -1.40 14.69
N LEU A 140 -15.12 -2.55 14.03
CA LEU A 140 -15.89 -3.75 14.35
C LEU A 140 -15.66 -4.21 15.81
N ARG A 141 -14.42 -4.12 16.31
CA ARG A 141 -14.11 -4.37 17.73
C ARG A 141 -14.84 -3.40 18.65
N SER A 142 -14.85 -2.10 18.33
CA SER A 142 -15.52 -1.08 19.14
C SER A 142 -17.05 -1.26 19.17
N GLU A 143 -17.63 -1.77 18.09
CA GLU A 143 -19.05 -2.09 17.98
C GLU A 143 -19.43 -3.46 18.58
N GLY A 144 -18.47 -4.17 19.19
CA GLY A 144 -18.73 -5.42 19.90
C GLY A 144 -18.97 -6.64 19.00
N TYR A 145 -18.56 -6.58 17.72
CA TYR A 145 -18.63 -7.74 16.84
C TYR A 145 -17.74 -8.88 17.34
N ARG A 146 -18.18 -10.12 17.10
CA ARG A 146 -17.39 -11.31 17.43
C ARG A 146 -16.19 -11.47 16.50
N SER A 147 -15.14 -12.13 17.00
CA SER A 147 -13.90 -12.40 16.28
C SER A 147 -14.10 -13.02 14.90
N ARG A 148 -15.13 -13.86 14.71
CA ARG A 148 -15.47 -14.42 13.39
C ARG A 148 -15.77 -13.35 12.32
N VAL A 149 -16.45 -12.27 12.71
CA VAL A 149 -16.82 -11.18 11.79
C VAL A 149 -15.65 -10.23 11.63
N ILE A 150 -14.90 -10.00 12.71
CA ILE A 150 -13.67 -9.20 12.68
C ILE A 150 -12.64 -9.83 11.72
N ALA A 151 -12.52 -11.16 11.69
CA ALA A 151 -11.60 -11.87 10.80
C ALA A 151 -11.83 -11.57 9.31
N LEU A 152 -13.03 -11.12 8.90
CA LEU A 152 -13.27 -10.67 7.52
C LEU A 152 -12.40 -9.46 7.14
N SER A 153 -12.04 -8.61 8.11
CA SER A 153 -11.34 -7.34 7.89
C SER A 153 -9.86 -7.33 8.33
N GLU A 154 -9.35 -8.45 8.83
CA GLU A 154 -7.97 -8.50 9.33
C GLU A 154 -6.95 -8.70 8.22
N GLU A 155 -7.29 -9.49 7.19
CA GLU A 155 -6.40 -9.79 6.09
C GLU A 155 -6.39 -8.65 5.05
N VAL A 156 -5.21 -8.13 4.73
CA VAL A 156 -5.04 -6.99 3.82
C VAL A 156 -5.60 -7.31 2.43
N GLU A 157 -5.48 -8.56 2.01
CA GLU A 157 -5.98 -9.02 0.71
C GLU A 157 -7.51 -9.01 0.60
N CYS A 158 -8.26 -8.87 1.68
CA CYS A 158 -9.72 -8.67 1.62
C CYS A 158 -10.13 -7.27 1.12
N HIS A 159 -9.19 -6.33 1.09
CA HIS A 159 -9.46 -4.91 0.88
C HIS A 159 -8.88 -4.43 -0.46
N SER A 160 -9.74 -3.90 -1.33
CA SER A 160 -9.39 -3.21 -2.58
C SER A 160 -10.20 -1.91 -2.76
N ASP A 161 -10.83 -1.46 -1.67
CA ASP A 161 -11.81 -0.37 -1.68
C ASP A 161 -11.16 1.03 -1.51
N ASP A 162 -9.82 1.12 -1.39
CA ASP A 162 -9.05 2.36 -1.21
C ASP A 162 -7.83 2.51 -2.14
N GLU A 163 -8.04 2.25 -3.43
CA GLU A 163 -6.97 2.35 -4.43
C GLU A 163 -7.06 3.65 -5.24
N PRO A 164 -5.93 4.29 -5.59
CA PRO A 164 -5.95 5.50 -6.40
C PRO A 164 -6.46 5.21 -7.82
N SER A 165 -7.43 5.98 -8.30
CA SER A 165 -7.80 5.96 -9.72
C SER A 165 -6.72 6.66 -10.56
N PHE A 166 -6.27 6.01 -11.63
CA PHE A 166 -5.38 6.59 -12.62
C PHE A 166 -5.98 6.48 -14.02
N ASP A 167 -5.57 7.36 -14.93
CA ASP A 167 -5.85 7.21 -16.36
C ASP A 167 -5.10 6.01 -16.96
N ALA A 168 -5.38 5.70 -18.24
CA ALA A 168 -4.72 4.60 -18.97
C ALA A 168 -3.18 4.71 -19.02
N ASN A 169 -2.63 5.90 -18.76
CA ASN A 169 -1.19 6.17 -18.77
C ASN A 169 -0.59 6.19 -17.35
N GLY A 170 -1.38 5.88 -16.32
CA GLY A 170 -0.94 5.86 -14.93
C GLY A 170 -0.77 7.26 -14.32
N ASN A 171 -1.41 8.28 -14.87
CA ASN A 171 -1.46 9.64 -14.32
C ASN A 171 -2.74 9.84 -13.48
N PRO A 172 -2.73 10.76 -12.50
CA PRO A 172 -3.95 11.13 -11.79
C PRO A 172 -5.01 11.61 -12.79
N ILE A 173 -6.25 11.15 -12.63
CA ILE A 173 -7.40 11.66 -13.39
C ILE A 173 -7.53 13.17 -13.10
N LEU A 174 -7.76 14.00 -14.12
CA LEU A 174 -7.91 15.44 -13.97
C LEU A 174 -9.40 15.85 -14.05
N ASP A 175 -9.80 16.91 -13.33
CA ASP A 175 -11.11 17.55 -13.51
C ASP A 175 -11.11 18.45 -14.76
N ALA A 176 -12.28 19.03 -15.08
CA ALA A 176 -12.44 19.95 -16.21
C ALA A 176 -11.55 21.21 -16.11
N ALA A 177 -11.02 21.52 -14.92
CA ALA A 177 -10.10 22.64 -14.69
C ALA A 177 -8.62 22.20 -14.68
N GLY A 178 -8.33 20.94 -15.03
CA GLY A 178 -6.97 20.40 -15.09
C GLY A 178 -6.37 20.05 -13.72
N ASN A 179 -7.16 20.02 -12.64
CA ASN A 179 -6.68 19.64 -11.33
C ASN A 179 -6.78 18.12 -11.14
N PRO A 180 -5.79 17.47 -10.51
CA PRO A 180 -5.88 16.05 -10.22
C PRO A 180 -7.02 15.75 -9.24
N VAL A 181 -8.00 14.99 -9.74
CA VAL A 181 -9.05 14.33 -8.98
C VAL A 181 -8.44 13.07 -8.38
N TYR A 182 -8.21 13.12 -7.07
CA TYR A 182 -7.85 11.93 -6.31
C TYR A 182 -9.12 11.16 -5.97
N SER A 183 -9.77 10.61 -6.99
CA SER A 183 -10.79 9.60 -6.77
C SER A 183 -10.11 8.32 -6.29
N ILE A 184 -10.83 7.63 -5.43
CA ILE A 184 -10.48 6.29 -4.99
C ILE A 184 -11.34 5.34 -5.80
N SER A 185 -10.72 4.41 -6.49
CA SER A 185 -11.41 3.29 -7.12
C SER A 185 -11.70 2.23 -6.07
N ILE A 186 -12.94 1.77 -6.03
CA ILE A 186 -13.30 0.52 -5.37
C ILE A 186 -13.18 -0.57 -6.42
N TYR A 187 -12.03 -1.25 -6.48
CA TYR A 187 -11.82 -2.34 -7.43
C TYR A 187 -12.65 -3.55 -7.02
N ALA A 188 -13.20 -4.23 -8.02
CA ALA A 188 -13.87 -5.49 -7.84
C ALA A 188 -12.88 -6.55 -7.32
N LYS A 189 -13.39 -7.47 -6.52
CA LYS A 189 -12.74 -8.75 -6.25
C LYS A 189 -13.73 -9.82 -6.66
N SER A 190 -13.54 -10.42 -7.84
CA SER A 190 -14.48 -11.40 -8.40
C SER A 190 -14.74 -12.56 -7.45
N ALA A 191 -13.71 -12.99 -6.73
CA ALA A 191 -13.81 -14.04 -5.74
C ALA A 191 -14.65 -13.65 -4.50
N ARG A 192 -14.83 -12.36 -4.20
CA ARG A 192 -15.48 -11.89 -2.97
C ARG A 192 -16.99 -11.95 -3.12
N ASN A 193 -17.65 -12.55 -2.15
CA ASN A 193 -19.10 -12.59 -2.04
C ASN A 193 -19.70 -11.16 -2.08
N PRO A 194 -20.68 -10.87 -2.96
CA PRO A 194 -21.35 -9.57 -3.00
C PRO A 194 -21.92 -9.12 -1.65
N HIS A 195 -22.41 -10.06 -0.83
CA HIS A 195 -22.92 -9.78 0.50
C HIS A 195 -21.86 -9.18 1.43
N ILE A 196 -20.61 -9.64 1.31
CA ILE A 196 -19.47 -9.12 2.08
C ILE A 196 -19.08 -7.72 1.59
N THR A 197 -19.20 -7.47 0.29
CA THR A 197 -19.01 -6.13 -0.28
C THR A 197 -20.01 -5.14 0.31
N GLU A 198 -21.29 -5.51 0.39
CA GLU A 198 -22.35 -4.70 0.99
C GLU A 198 -22.10 -4.47 2.48
N PHE A 199 -21.72 -5.51 3.21
CA PHE A 199 -21.34 -5.41 4.62
C PHE A 199 -20.22 -4.38 4.83
N PHE A 200 -19.14 -4.43 4.07
CA PHE A 200 -18.05 -3.45 4.19
C PHE A 200 -18.47 -2.03 3.83
N ARG A 201 -19.37 -1.86 2.86
CA ARG A 201 -19.94 -0.54 2.53
C ARG A 201 -20.76 0.02 3.69
N ALA A 202 -21.56 -0.81 4.34
CA ALA A 202 -22.33 -0.42 5.53
C ALA A 202 -21.40 -0.04 6.70
N VAL A 203 -20.35 -0.84 6.94
CA VAL A 203 -19.31 -0.55 7.95
C VAL A 203 -18.62 0.78 7.65
N ASP A 204 -18.19 1.01 6.41
CA ASP A 204 -17.53 2.26 6.03
C ASP A 204 -18.45 3.48 6.14
N ALA A 205 -19.74 3.34 5.84
CA ALA A 205 -20.73 4.39 6.01
C ALA A 205 -20.92 4.74 7.50
N ALA A 206 -21.07 3.73 8.36
CA ALA A 206 -21.17 3.92 9.81
C ALA A 206 -19.91 4.57 10.39
N ARG A 207 -18.73 4.11 9.97
CA ARG A 207 -17.43 4.70 10.33
C ARG A 207 -17.35 6.17 9.95
N ALA A 208 -17.80 6.53 8.75
CA ALA A 208 -17.83 7.91 8.28
C ALA A 208 -18.75 8.79 9.14
N GLN A 209 -19.92 8.28 9.53
CA GLN A 209 -20.85 8.98 10.43
C GLN A 209 -20.23 9.24 11.82
N VAL A 210 -19.63 8.21 12.43
CA VAL A 210 -18.95 8.36 13.73
C VAL A 210 -17.78 9.35 13.63
N LYS A 211 -16.96 9.26 12.58
CA LYS A 211 -15.86 10.22 12.33
C LYS A 211 -16.38 11.65 12.16
N ALA A 212 -17.53 11.84 11.50
CA ALA A 212 -18.14 13.16 11.32
C ALA A 212 -18.68 13.74 12.64
N ALA A 213 -19.25 12.90 13.50
CA ALA A 213 -19.78 13.33 14.81
C ALA A 213 -18.69 13.63 15.85
N THR A 214 -17.53 12.95 15.78
CA THR A 214 -16.48 13.01 16.80
C THR A 214 -15.34 13.99 16.50
N LYS A 215 -15.12 14.38 15.23
CA LYS A 215 -14.01 15.28 14.87
C LYS A 215 -14.28 16.72 15.32
N LYS A 216 -13.45 17.22 16.25
CA LYS A 216 -13.27 18.66 16.47
C LYS A 216 -12.84 19.31 15.14
N ARG A 217 -13.45 20.46 14.79
CA ARG A 217 -13.20 21.25 13.56
C ARG A 217 -11.71 21.61 13.41
N ARG A 218 -10.89 20.70 12.90
CA ARG A 218 -9.60 20.99 12.29
C ARG A 218 -9.68 20.52 10.84
N HIS A 219 -9.13 21.35 9.95
CA HIS A 219 -9.04 21.18 8.50
C HIS A 219 -9.70 19.90 7.99
N ILE A 220 -10.94 20.03 7.53
CA ILE A 220 -11.65 18.94 6.86
C ILE A 220 -10.88 18.66 5.58
N ALA A 221 -10.04 17.62 5.59
CA ALA A 221 -9.59 17.04 4.34
C ALA A 221 -10.86 16.66 3.57
N LEU A 222 -11.04 17.23 2.38
CA LEU A 222 -12.20 16.94 1.55
C LEU A 222 -12.29 15.42 1.38
N PRO A 223 -13.46 14.81 1.67
CA PRO A 223 -13.65 13.39 1.46
C PRO A 223 -13.36 13.08 -0.01
N ARG A 224 -12.48 12.10 -0.23
CA ARG A 224 -12.18 11.62 -1.59
C ARG A 224 -13.41 10.90 -2.13
N THR A 225 -13.82 11.25 -3.35
CA THR A 225 -14.91 10.56 -4.03
C THR A 225 -14.51 9.12 -4.31
N ARG A 226 -15.31 8.17 -3.81
CA ARG A 226 -15.15 6.75 -4.10
C ARG A 226 -15.97 6.39 -5.34
N VAL A 227 -15.31 5.81 -6.33
CA VAL A 227 -15.92 5.42 -7.61
C VAL A 227 -15.88 3.90 -7.72
N PRO A 228 -17.02 3.21 -7.80
CA PRO A 228 -17.06 1.79 -8.09
C PRO A 228 -16.38 1.49 -9.42
N SER A 229 -15.50 0.50 -9.44
CA SER A 229 -14.85 -0.02 -10.64
C SER A 229 -15.25 -1.48 -10.83
N ASN A 230 -15.50 -1.89 -12.07
CA ASN A 230 -15.68 -3.29 -12.44
C ASN A 230 -14.33 -4.01 -12.70
N LEU A 231 -13.22 -3.26 -12.73
CA LEU A 231 -11.89 -3.82 -12.88
C LEU A 231 -11.46 -4.48 -11.58
N GLU A 232 -10.65 -5.52 -11.70
CA GLU A 232 -9.89 -6.07 -10.58
C GLU A 232 -8.59 -5.30 -10.38
N SER A 233 -8.05 -5.35 -9.17
CA SER A 233 -6.76 -4.73 -8.89
C SER A 233 -5.61 -5.60 -9.41
N ASP A 234 -4.65 -4.99 -10.09
CA ASP A 234 -3.40 -5.64 -10.53
C ASP A 234 -2.46 -6.06 -9.39
N ILE A 235 -2.65 -5.54 -8.18
CA ILE A 235 -1.68 -5.66 -7.08
C ILE A 235 -1.86 -6.97 -6.30
N SER A 236 -3.02 -7.61 -6.41
CA SER A 236 -3.25 -8.86 -5.72
C SER A 236 -4.16 -9.79 -6.49
N GLN A 237 -3.52 -10.79 -7.06
CA GLN A 237 -4.14 -12.01 -7.56
C GLN A 237 -4.08 -13.15 -6.53
N ARG A 238 -3.63 -12.87 -5.30
CA ARG A 238 -3.52 -13.88 -4.25
C ARG A 238 -4.87 -14.03 -3.55
N PHE A 239 -5.21 -15.26 -3.20
CA PHE A 239 -6.34 -15.51 -2.32
C PHE A 239 -6.02 -15.07 -0.89
N PRO A 240 -7.00 -14.48 -0.18
CA PRO A 240 -6.80 -14.12 1.21
C PRO A 240 -6.66 -15.38 2.07
N VAL A 241 -5.81 -15.31 3.09
CA VAL A 241 -5.50 -16.43 3.99
C VAL A 241 -6.13 -16.16 5.36
N GLY A 242 -6.55 -17.22 6.06
CA GLY A 242 -7.12 -17.10 7.41
C GLY A 242 -8.49 -16.40 7.46
N VAL A 243 -9.17 -16.28 6.32
CA VAL A 243 -10.48 -15.64 6.24
C VAL A 243 -11.63 -16.64 6.41
N PRO A 244 -12.78 -16.18 6.91
CA PRO A 244 -14.02 -16.94 6.86
C PRO A 244 -14.38 -17.39 5.43
N LEU A 245 -14.93 -18.59 5.30
CA LEU A 245 -15.29 -19.22 4.02
C LEU A 245 -16.31 -18.38 3.25
N ASP A 246 -17.22 -17.72 3.97
CA ASP A 246 -18.25 -16.84 3.41
C ASP A 246 -17.72 -15.52 2.85
N TRP A 247 -16.42 -15.26 2.97
CA TRP A 247 -15.74 -14.24 2.18
C TRP A 247 -15.86 -14.52 0.68
N PHE A 248 -15.80 -15.80 0.29
CA PHE A 248 -15.85 -16.21 -1.12
C PHE A 248 -17.28 -16.24 -1.65
N GLU A 249 -17.46 -15.90 -2.92
CA GLU A 249 -18.70 -16.20 -3.62
C GLU A 249 -18.82 -17.73 -3.83
N PRO A 250 -19.97 -18.38 -3.51
CA PRO A 250 -20.08 -19.83 -3.54
C PRO A 250 -19.76 -20.47 -4.91
N ASN A 251 -20.27 -19.93 -6.00
CA ASN A 251 -20.01 -20.46 -7.35
C ASN A 251 -18.53 -20.33 -7.72
N TYR A 252 -17.93 -19.18 -7.39
CA TYR A 252 -16.51 -18.95 -7.59
C TYR A 252 -15.67 -19.95 -6.80
N PHE A 253 -15.94 -20.13 -5.51
CA PHE A 253 -15.21 -21.05 -4.65
C PHE A 253 -15.35 -22.50 -5.13
N ASN A 254 -16.57 -22.91 -5.47
CA ASN A 254 -16.85 -24.29 -5.91
C ASN A 254 -16.21 -24.62 -7.26
N ALA A 255 -15.91 -23.61 -8.09
CA ALA A 255 -15.14 -23.78 -9.33
C ALA A 255 -13.63 -23.92 -9.11
N LEU A 256 -13.12 -23.69 -7.89
CA LEU A 256 -11.70 -23.82 -7.60
C LEU A 256 -11.24 -25.29 -7.57
N PRO A 257 -10.00 -25.58 -8.00
CA PRO A 257 -9.36 -26.87 -7.79
C PRO A 257 -9.44 -27.33 -6.33
N ALA A 258 -9.64 -28.62 -6.12
CA ALA A 258 -9.79 -29.21 -4.79
C ALA A 258 -8.59 -28.90 -3.88
N ALA A 259 -7.37 -28.87 -4.41
CA ALA A 259 -6.16 -28.47 -3.67
C ALA A 259 -6.23 -27.04 -3.10
N LEU A 260 -6.86 -26.10 -3.81
CA LEU A 260 -7.04 -24.73 -3.29
C LEU A 260 -8.18 -24.66 -2.27
N ARG A 261 -9.27 -25.41 -2.49
CA ARG A 261 -10.39 -25.51 -1.54
C ARG A 261 -9.96 -26.15 -0.22
N ALA A 262 -8.98 -27.05 -0.25
CA ALA A 262 -8.41 -27.70 0.93
C ALA A 262 -7.86 -26.70 1.96
N ASN A 263 -7.34 -25.56 1.50
CA ASN A 263 -6.83 -24.51 2.39
C ASN A 263 -7.90 -23.83 3.27
N TYR A 264 -9.19 -24.09 3.00
CA TYR A 264 -10.32 -23.45 3.67
C TYR A 264 -11.26 -24.45 4.38
N THR A 265 -10.85 -25.71 4.58
CA THR A 265 -11.64 -26.73 5.29
C THR A 265 -11.95 -26.33 6.73
N ASP A 266 -10.97 -25.74 7.41
CA ASP A 266 -11.08 -25.24 8.78
C ASP A 266 -11.65 -23.82 8.88
N ALA A 267 -11.93 -23.17 7.74
CA ALA A 267 -12.45 -21.81 7.72
C ALA A 267 -13.85 -21.74 8.35
N GLY A 268 -14.05 -20.72 9.20
CA GLY A 268 -15.33 -20.46 9.83
C GLY A 268 -16.32 -19.76 8.89
N ILE A 269 -17.54 -19.52 9.39
CA ILE A 269 -18.53 -18.63 8.76
C ILE A 269 -18.65 -17.37 9.62
N ALA A 270 -18.67 -16.20 8.99
CA ALA A 270 -18.76 -14.91 9.66
C ALA A 270 -20.17 -14.34 9.70
N LEU A 271 -20.84 -14.25 8.53
CA LEU A 271 -22.15 -13.62 8.36
C LEU A 271 -23.25 -14.67 8.10
N PRO A 272 -24.49 -14.40 8.52
CA PRO A 272 -25.67 -15.11 8.02
C PRO A 272 -25.90 -14.88 6.52
N LEU A 273 -26.89 -15.57 5.97
CA LEU A 273 -27.43 -15.21 4.65
C LEU A 273 -28.09 -13.83 4.71
N ALA A 274 -28.06 -13.12 3.58
CA ALA A 274 -28.66 -11.78 3.49
C ALA A 274 -30.15 -11.76 3.90
N GLU A 275 -30.88 -12.82 3.59
CA GLU A 275 -32.31 -13.01 3.93
C GLU A 275 -32.56 -13.11 5.44
N ASP A 276 -31.57 -13.58 6.21
CA ASP A 276 -31.67 -13.76 7.66
C ASP A 276 -31.31 -12.48 8.44
N ILE A 277 -30.80 -11.44 7.76
CA ILE A 277 -30.40 -10.16 8.35
C ILE A 277 -31.53 -9.14 8.17
N SER A 278 -31.99 -8.55 9.29
CA SER A 278 -32.96 -7.46 9.27
C SER A 278 -32.60 -6.37 10.28
N LEU A 279 -33.30 -5.22 10.25
CA LEU A 279 -33.11 -4.17 11.26
C LEU A 279 -33.40 -4.69 12.67
N ASP A 280 -34.42 -5.52 12.81
CA ASP A 280 -34.88 -6.08 14.08
C ASP A 280 -34.09 -7.32 14.52
N ASN A 281 -33.43 -8.02 13.59
CA ASN A 281 -32.67 -9.23 13.87
C ASN A 281 -31.20 -9.09 13.48
N ASN A 282 -30.39 -8.67 14.45
CA ASN A 282 -28.93 -8.52 14.35
C ASN A 282 -28.18 -9.30 15.45
N ASP A 283 -28.81 -10.34 16.01
CA ASP A 283 -28.24 -11.14 17.09
C ASP A 283 -26.92 -11.83 16.68
N TYR A 284 -26.76 -12.10 15.39
CA TYR A 284 -25.55 -12.67 14.80
C TYR A 284 -24.29 -11.85 15.11
N LYS A 285 -24.38 -10.56 15.45
CA LYS A 285 -23.21 -9.75 15.79
C LYS A 285 -22.52 -10.24 17.06
N THR A 286 -23.30 -10.72 18.03
CA THR A 286 -22.84 -11.02 19.39
C THR A 286 -22.99 -12.49 19.79
N LEU A 287 -23.73 -13.31 19.02
CA LEU A 287 -23.87 -14.76 19.27
C LEU A 287 -22.51 -15.47 19.37
N LYS A 288 -22.39 -16.44 20.28
CA LYS A 288 -21.20 -17.32 20.36
C LYS A 288 -21.14 -18.27 19.15
N LYS A 289 -19.98 -18.87 18.89
CA LYS A 289 -19.73 -19.72 17.70
C LYS A 289 -20.77 -20.84 17.56
N THR A 290 -20.98 -21.65 18.59
CA THR A 290 -21.90 -22.80 18.55
C THR A 290 -23.35 -22.42 18.23
N PRO A 291 -24.00 -21.49 18.97
CA PRO A 291 -25.37 -21.09 18.63
C PRO A 291 -25.46 -20.39 17.28
N PHE A 292 -24.44 -19.62 16.88
CA PHE A 292 -24.38 -19.00 15.56
C PHE A 292 -24.34 -20.04 14.43
N MET A 293 -23.48 -21.07 14.54
CA MET A 293 -23.38 -22.13 13.53
C MET A 293 -24.70 -22.90 13.40
N LYS A 294 -25.34 -23.22 14.53
CA LYS A 294 -26.64 -23.91 14.54
C LYS A 294 -27.76 -23.08 13.89
N LYS A 295 -27.79 -21.77 14.15
CA LYS A 295 -28.87 -20.88 13.68
C LYS A 295 -28.67 -20.43 12.22
N TYR A 296 -27.45 -20.05 11.87
CA TYR A 296 -27.13 -19.41 10.60
C TYR A 296 -25.99 -20.12 9.84
N GLY A 297 -24.89 -20.43 10.53
CA GLY A 297 -23.64 -20.80 9.86
C GLY A 297 -23.72 -22.09 9.02
N ASN A 298 -24.48 -23.10 9.45
CA ASN A 298 -24.61 -24.35 8.69
C ASN A 298 -25.30 -24.13 7.34
N LYS A 299 -26.37 -23.31 7.29
CA LYS A 299 -27.06 -22.95 6.03
C LYS A 299 -26.12 -22.27 5.02
N VAL A 300 -25.19 -21.45 5.52
CA VAL A 300 -24.19 -20.80 4.68
C VAL A 300 -23.14 -21.81 4.22
N LYS A 301 -22.64 -22.64 5.14
CA LYS A 301 -21.61 -23.65 4.86
C LYS A 301 -22.05 -24.68 3.81
N GLU A 302 -23.33 -25.06 3.79
CA GLU A 302 -23.93 -25.96 2.80
C GLU A 302 -23.79 -25.48 1.34
N ARG A 303 -23.57 -24.18 1.10
CA ARG A 303 -23.36 -23.64 -0.25
C ARG A 303 -21.96 -23.92 -0.81
N TYR A 304 -21.03 -24.39 0.03
CA TYR A 304 -19.63 -24.62 -0.35
C TYR A 304 -19.32 -26.10 -0.43
N HIS A 305 -18.76 -26.52 -1.56
CA HIS A 305 -18.25 -27.86 -1.77
C HIS A 305 -16.83 -27.92 -1.22
N LEU A 306 -16.64 -28.48 -0.02
CA LEU A 306 -15.31 -28.73 0.52
C LEU A 306 -14.77 -30.09 0.00
N PRO A 307 -13.45 -30.25 -0.16
CA PRO A 307 -12.87 -31.53 -0.59
C PRO A 307 -13.20 -32.66 0.39
N SER A 308 -13.42 -33.87 -0.13
CA SER A 308 -13.62 -35.05 0.71
C SER A 308 -12.31 -35.52 1.35
N GLU A 309 -12.39 -36.31 2.42
CA GLU A 309 -11.20 -36.90 3.06
C GLU A 309 -10.39 -37.78 2.10
N GLU A 310 -11.06 -38.44 1.14
CA GLU A 310 -10.42 -39.24 0.10
C GLU A 310 -9.65 -38.38 -0.90
N GLU A 311 -10.22 -37.24 -1.32
CA GLU A 311 -9.55 -36.29 -2.22
C GLU A 311 -8.31 -35.69 -1.55
N LEU A 312 -8.40 -35.34 -0.26
CA LEU A 312 -7.27 -34.84 0.52
C LEU A 312 -6.16 -35.90 0.64
N ALA A 313 -6.52 -37.16 0.92
CA ALA A 313 -5.56 -38.25 1.04
C ALA A 313 -4.85 -38.61 -0.29
N GLN A 314 -5.50 -38.37 -1.44
CA GLN A 314 -4.88 -38.56 -2.75
C GLN A 314 -3.88 -37.43 -3.09
N MET A 315 -4.12 -36.21 -2.62
CA MET A 315 -3.21 -35.09 -2.80
C MET A 315 -1.92 -35.26 -1.98
N ASP A 316 -2.03 -35.70 -0.72
CA ASP A 316 -0.87 -35.97 0.13
C ASP A 316 0.06 -37.04 -0.46
N LYS A 317 -0.48 -37.99 -1.22
CA LYS A 317 0.31 -39.03 -1.91
C LYS A 317 1.00 -38.55 -3.19
N SER A 318 0.59 -37.41 -3.73
CA SER A 318 1.09 -36.86 -5.00
C SER A 318 2.14 -35.75 -4.80
N GLY A 319 2.42 -35.36 -3.56
CA GLY A 319 3.26 -34.20 -3.19
C GLY A 319 4.76 -34.47 -2.99
N ASP A 320 5.27 -35.67 -3.28
CA ASP A 320 6.71 -35.96 -3.24
C ASP A 320 7.33 -35.68 -4.62
N GLY A 321 7.66 -34.40 -4.90
CA GLY A 321 8.23 -34.07 -6.20
C GLY A 321 8.34 -32.61 -6.61
N THR A 322 8.52 -31.66 -5.69
CA THR A 322 9.12 -30.37 -6.05
C THR A 322 9.91 -29.81 -4.87
N SER A 323 11.22 -30.05 -4.90
CA SER A 323 12.23 -29.21 -4.25
C SER A 323 12.01 -27.78 -4.71
N SER A 324 11.55 -26.89 -3.82
CA SER A 324 11.73 -25.46 -4.02
C SER A 324 13.11 -25.12 -3.48
N ASP A 325 14.07 -24.98 -4.40
CA ASP A 325 15.36 -24.37 -4.10
C ASP A 325 15.10 -23.01 -3.45
N GLU A 326 15.43 -22.92 -2.16
CA GLU A 326 15.62 -21.66 -1.44
C GLU A 326 16.89 -21.01 -1.97
N ASP A 327 16.81 -20.39 -3.15
CA ASP A 327 17.85 -19.46 -3.60
C ASP A 327 17.64 -18.11 -2.91
N ASP A 328 18.42 -17.90 -1.85
CA ASP A 328 19.07 -16.67 -1.42
C ASP A 328 18.43 -15.34 -1.88
N MET A 329 17.66 -14.73 -0.98
CA MET A 329 17.46 -13.28 -0.96
C MET A 329 18.18 -12.64 0.22
N ASP A 330 19.50 -12.84 0.26
CA ASP A 330 20.41 -11.83 0.79
C ASP A 330 21.04 -11.08 -0.40
N VAL A 331 20.89 -9.73 -0.40
CA VAL A 331 21.83 -8.66 -0.85
C VAL A 331 21.15 -7.32 -1.17
#